data_AF-A0AAP7FJ55-F1
#
_entry.id   AF-A0AAP7FJ55-F1
#
_cell.length_a   1.000
_cell.length_b   1.000
_cell.length_c   1.000
_cell.angle_alpha   90.00
_cell.angle_beta   90.00
_cell.angle_gamma   90.00
#
_symmetry.space_group_name_H-M   'P 1'
#
loop_
_entity.id
_entity.type
_entity.pdbx_description
1 polymer ?
#
loop_
_entity_poly.entity_id
_entity_poly.type
_entity_poly.pdbx_seq_one_letter_code
_entity_poly.pdbx_strand_id
1 'polypeptide(L)'
;MTINIAIATYDAIVLGCDSLSSQVEQAIMPFRHGVGFARDADGNELIDATGQRVVSMAHLQPYVTNVFGGAQKMFCLYEDDDTSVAAVTAGMATLGGVTIAGVAARFKKRNLAEGKTFRTVKEVAEAFLAHVRFEWEIQVEYETAEEEKRPYFPDVQFIVGGYGADDASGMVFKLSVNSLTMEEQFAWRSRSGTCFAGQSDFVERLLVGVDQRIINDVEAAIRQMLAAHSEATAQALLDRLKDAGVTLPEGFTFDTPDFPVQLPWFENVASIDFGNLPTQYAVDLAELLVNLQSGVQRFATGVATVGGRTHIGVLKRGEKFAMLNEPKLVHNHTGYSHDL
;
A
#
# COMPACT_ATOMS: atom_id res chain seq x y z
N MET A 1 -1.11 -2.97 -10.67
CA MET A 1 -0.17 -2.47 -9.65
C MET A 1 0.34 -1.11 -10.12
N THR A 2 0.95 -0.33 -9.25
CA THR A 2 1.40 1.05 -9.51
C THR A 2 2.33 1.46 -8.39
N ILE A 3 3.26 2.37 -8.63
CA ILE A 3 3.98 3.04 -7.54
C ILE A 3 3.35 4.38 -7.25
N ASN A 4 3.13 4.66 -5.97
CA ASN A 4 2.79 5.98 -5.48
C ASN A 4 3.74 6.40 -4.38
N ILE A 5 4.14 7.66 -4.42
CA ILE A 5 5.07 8.26 -3.48
C ILE A 5 4.51 9.60 -3.03
N ALA A 6 4.67 9.90 -1.75
CA ALA A 6 4.61 11.26 -1.24
C ALA A 6 5.94 11.59 -0.56
N ILE A 7 6.46 12.79 -0.82
CA ILE A 7 7.59 13.38 -0.12
C ILE A 7 7.10 14.67 0.53
N ALA A 8 7.15 14.73 1.86
CA ALA A 8 6.79 15.90 2.63
C ALA A 8 8.07 16.59 3.12
N THR A 9 8.20 17.88 2.79
CA THR A 9 9.21 18.81 3.31
C THR A 9 8.53 19.87 4.17
N TYR A 10 9.28 20.81 4.76
CA TYR A 10 8.65 21.92 5.48
C TYR A 10 7.84 22.85 4.56
N ASP A 11 8.23 22.95 3.29
CA ASP A 11 7.68 23.93 2.34
C ASP A 11 6.70 23.32 1.33
N ALA A 12 6.82 22.01 1.05
CA ALA A 12 6.06 21.36 -0.02
C ALA A 12 5.70 19.91 0.29
N ILE A 13 4.59 19.46 -0.30
CA ILE A 13 4.29 18.04 -0.46
C ILE A 13 4.36 17.72 -1.95
N VAL A 14 5.22 16.77 -2.30
CA VAL A 14 5.39 16.28 -3.66
C VAL A 14 4.79 14.89 -3.77
N LEU A 15 3.84 14.73 -4.67
CA LEU A 15 3.24 13.44 -5.01
C LEU A 15 3.86 12.93 -6.31
N GLY A 16 4.10 11.62 -6.40
CA GLY A 16 4.64 10.98 -7.60
C GLY A 16 3.91 9.66 -7.90
N CYS A 17 3.62 9.42 -9.16
CA CYS A 17 3.08 8.13 -9.63
C CYS A 17 3.47 7.80 -11.07
N ASP A 18 3.43 6.53 -11.42
CA ASP A 18 3.56 6.08 -12.81
C ASP A 18 2.21 6.14 -13.55
N SER A 19 2.19 6.00 -14.89
CA SER A 19 0.96 6.07 -15.70
C SER A 19 0.52 4.74 -16.30
N LEU A 20 1.10 3.63 -15.88
CA LEU A 20 0.71 2.29 -16.32
C LEU A 20 -0.28 1.68 -15.34
N SER A 21 -1.43 1.24 -15.83
CA SER A 21 -2.44 0.58 -15.01
C SER A 21 -2.62 -0.86 -15.49
N SER A 22 -3.00 -1.73 -14.57
CA SER A 22 -3.21 -3.14 -14.87
C SER A 22 -4.57 -3.60 -14.36
N GLN A 23 -5.24 -4.44 -15.14
CA GLN A 23 -6.36 -5.24 -14.65
C GLN A 23 -5.80 -6.45 -13.92
N VAL A 24 -6.33 -6.69 -12.73
CA VAL A 24 -5.96 -7.80 -11.86
C VAL A 24 -7.21 -8.63 -11.63
N GLU A 25 -7.12 -9.92 -11.90
CA GLU A 25 -8.16 -10.90 -11.61
C GLU A 25 -7.64 -11.88 -10.55
N GLN A 26 -8.54 -12.34 -9.68
CA GLN A 26 -8.21 -13.36 -8.71
C GLN A 26 -8.34 -14.73 -9.38
N ALA A 27 -7.24 -15.49 -9.44
CA ALA A 27 -7.23 -16.81 -10.05
C ALA A 27 -6.48 -17.83 -9.20
N ILE A 28 -6.92 -19.09 -9.27
CA ILE A 28 -6.21 -20.23 -8.72
C ILE A 28 -5.62 -21.00 -9.89
N MET A 29 -4.32 -21.33 -9.79
CA MET A 29 -3.60 -22.08 -10.81
C MET A 29 -3.23 -23.46 -10.25
N PRO A 30 -4.17 -24.43 -10.21
CA PRO A 30 -3.99 -25.70 -9.48
C PRO A 30 -2.86 -26.57 -10.05
N PHE A 31 -2.49 -26.36 -11.31
CA PHE A 31 -1.42 -27.09 -11.98
C PHE A 31 -0.02 -26.48 -11.76
N ARG A 32 0.11 -25.37 -11.02
CA ARG A 32 1.41 -24.84 -10.62
C ARG A 32 1.96 -25.63 -9.42
N HIS A 33 3.28 -25.79 -9.38
CA HIS A 33 3.97 -26.45 -8.27
C HIS A 33 3.58 -25.82 -6.92
N GLY A 34 3.14 -26.67 -5.98
CA GLY A 34 2.88 -26.28 -4.60
C GLY A 34 1.46 -25.80 -4.27
N VAL A 35 0.58 -25.63 -5.26
CA VAL A 35 -0.84 -25.25 -5.02
C VAL A 35 -1.74 -26.49 -4.96
N GLY A 36 -1.74 -27.30 -6.02
CA GLY A 36 -2.51 -28.55 -6.08
C GLY A 36 -4.02 -28.38 -5.89
N PHE A 37 -4.72 -29.51 -5.80
CA PHE A 37 -6.11 -29.56 -5.35
C PHE A 37 -6.15 -29.67 -3.82
N ALA A 38 -7.23 -29.20 -3.21
CA ALA A 38 -7.39 -29.30 -1.76
C ALA A 38 -7.42 -30.77 -1.34
N ARG A 39 -6.84 -31.08 -0.17
CA ARG A 39 -6.72 -32.43 0.36
C ARG A 39 -7.31 -32.53 1.76
N ASP A 40 -7.83 -33.70 2.09
CA ASP A 40 -8.26 -34.03 3.46
C ASP A 40 -7.06 -34.29 4.39
N ALA A 41 -7.34 -34.56 5.66
CA ALA A 41 -6.32 -34.87 6.67
C ALA A 41 -5.49 -36.13 6.33
N ASP A 42 -6.04 -37.04 5.53
CA ASP A 42 -5.41 -38.28 5.08
C ASP A 42 -4.62 -38.09 3.76
N GLY A 43 -4.63 -36.87 3.20
CA GLY A 43 -3.90 -36.50 1.99
C GLY A 43 -4.60 -36.84 0.68
N ASN A 44 -5.87 -37.26 0.71
CA ASN A 44 -6.67 -37.52 -0.48
C ASN A 44 -7.23 -36.21 -1.06
N GLU A 45 -7.32 -36.10 -2.38
CA GLU A 45 -7.94 -34.94 -3.02
C GLU A 45 -9.42 -34.85 -2.66
N LEU A 46 -9.84 -33.69 -2.18
CA LEU A 46 -11.23 -33.40 -1.89
C LEU A 46 -12.01 -33.26 -3.20
N ILE A 47 -13.18 -33.88 -3.21
CA ILE A 47 -14.11 -33.87 -4.34
C ILE A 47 -15.46 -33.37 -3.83
N ASP A 48 -16.10 -32.47 -4.57
CA ASP A 48 -17.41 -31.96 -4.22
C ASP A 48 -18.54 -32.97 -4.51
N ALA A 49 -19.77 -32.60 -4.16
CA ALA A 49 -20.95 -33.44 -4.37
C ALA A 49 -21.23 -33.76 -5.86
N THR A 50 -20.61 -33.05 -6.80
CA THR A 50 -20.75 -33.25 -8.25
C THR A 50 -19.63 -34.08 -8.86
N GLY A 51 -18.65 -34.53 -8.05
CA GLY A 51 -17.51 -35.29 -8.53
C GLY A 51 -16.34 -34.42 -9.03
N GLN A 52 -16.36 -33.10 -8.77
CA GLN A 52 -15.31 -32.18 -9.19
C GLN A 52 -14.26 -32.00 -8.09
N ARG A 53 -12.99 -31.91 -8.49
CA ARG A 53 -11.89 -31.62 -7.55
C ARG A 53 -11.99 -30.19 -7.07
N VAL A 54 -11.88 -29.98 -5.76
CA VAL A 54 -11.95 -28.64 -5.18
C VAL A 54 -10.56 -28.05 -5.01
N VAL A 55 -10.49 -26.72 -5.02
CA VAL A 55 -9.27 -25.95 -4.74
C VAL A 55 -9.49 -25.10 -3.51
N SER A 56 -8.44 -24.93 -2.70
CA SER A 56 -8.53 -24.07 -1.52
C SER A 56 -8.53 -22.61 -1.93
N MET A 57 -9.47 -21.83 -1.38
CA MET A 57 -9.46 -20.37 -1.53
C MET A 57 -8.21 -19.73 -0.92
N ALA A 58 -7.50 -20.42 -0.02
CA ALA A 58 -6.21 -19.96 0.51
C ALA A 58 -5.12 -19.83 -0.58
N HIS A 59 -5.33 -20.42 -1.76
CA HIS A 59 -4.42 -20.30 -2.90
C HIS A 59 -4.87 -19.27 -3.94
N LEU A 60 -5.93 -18.51 -3.66
CA LEU A 60 -6.37 -17.43 -4.52
C LEU A 60 -5.28 -16.37 -4.59
N GLN A 61 -4.82 -16.05 -5.80
CA GLN A 61 -3.79 -15.05 -6.01
C GLN A 61 -4.22 -14.03 -7.05
N PRO A 62 -3.80 -12.76 -6.89
CA PRO A 62 -4.00 -11.74 -7.91
C PRO A 62 -3.10 -12.01 -9.12
N TYR A 63 -3.70 -12.10 -10.31
CA TYR A 63 -3.02 -12.23 -11.60
C TYR A 63 -3.32 -11.04 -12.49
N VAL A 64 -2.27 -10.52 -13.12
CA VAL A 64 -2.40 -9.41 -14.08
C VAL A 64 -2.82 -9.99 -15.42
N THR A 65 -4.00 -9.61 -15.90
CA THR A 65 -4.56 -10.08 -17.17
C THR A 65 -4.33 -9.10 -18.30
N ASN A 66 -4.39 -7.80 -18.03
CA ASN A 66 -4.15 -6.74 -19.00
C ASN A 66 -3.36 -5.59 -18.40
N VAL A 67 -2.65 -4.87 -19.27
CA VAL A 67 -1.89 -3.66 -18.95
C VAL A 67 -2.18 -2.58 -19.98
N PHE A 68 -2.43 -1.36 -19.52
CA PHE A 68 -2.73 -0.20 -20.35
C PHE A 68 -1.98 1.04 -19.83
N GLY A 69 -1.47 1.85 -20.76
CA GLY A 69 -0.78 3.10 -20.45
C GLY A 69 -1.73 4.30 -20.40
N GLY A 70 -1.23 5.43 -19.88
CA GLY A 70 -1.95 6.70 -19.86
C GLY A 70 -3.01 6.81 -18.76
N ALA A 71 -2.93 5.97 -17.73
CA ALA A 71 -3.83 6.05 -16.59
C ALA A 71 -3.54 7.31 -15.77
N GLN A 72 -4.60 8.09 -15.49
CA GLN A 72 -4.52 9.19 -14.55
C GLN A 72 -4.75 8.64 -13.13
N LYS A 73 -3.70 8.67 -12.31
CA LYS A 73 -3.75 8.19 -10.92
C LYS A 73 -3.63 9.30 -9.90
N MET A 74 -3.33 10.52 -10.35
CA MET A 74 -3.18 11.70 -9.52
C MET A 74 -4.30 12.69 -9.83
N PHE A 75 -4.89 13.26 -8.78
CA PHE A 75 -6.04 14.15 -8.91
C PHE A 75 -6.14 15.12 -7.73
N CYS A 76 -6.63 16.33 -8.03
CA CYS A 76 -7.02 17.31 -7.03
C CYS A 76 -8.37 16.92 -6.42
N LEU A 77 -8.44 16.82 -5.09
CA LEU A 77 -9.65 16.48 -4.35
C LEU A 77 -10.43 17.73 -3.94
N TYR A 78 -9.72 18.75 -3.46
CA TYR A 78 -10.30 20.00 -2.99
C TYR A 78 -9.28 21.13 -3.14
N GLU A 79 -9.78 22.32 -3.48
CA GLU A 79 -8.95 23.51 -3.62
C GLU A 79 -9.83 24.77 -3.45
N ASP A 80 -9.40 25.65 -2.56
CA ASP A 80 -9.86 27.04 -2.44
C ASP A 80 -8.65 27.97 -2.28
N ASP A 81 -8.84 29.17 -1.71
CA ASP A 81 -7.77 30.16 -1.58
C ASP A 81 -6.70 29.78 -0.53
N ASP A 82 -7.08 29.02 0.52
CA ASP A 82 -6.21 28.72 1.67
C ASP A 82 -6.00 27.20 1.87
N THR A 83 -6.73 26.36 1.16
CA THR A 83 -6.69 24.90 1.26
C THR A 83 -6.47 24.27 -0.10
N SER A 84 -5.48 23.37 -0.20
CA SER A 84 -5.23 22.58 -1.40
C SER A 84 -4.92 21.14 -1.02
N VAL A 85 -5.70 20.20 -1.57
CA VAL A 85 -5.60 18.77 -1.28
C VAL A 85 -5.65 17.97 -2.56
N ALA A 86 -4.67 17.09 -2.75
CA ALA A 86 -4.60 16.16 -3.86
C ALA A 86 -4.31 14.75 -3.37
N ALA A 87 -4.52 13.78 -4.24
CA ALA A 87 -4.27 12.39 -3.93
C ALA A 87 -3.73 11.60 -5.13
N VAL A 88 -3.04 10.51 -4.81
CA VAL A 88 -2.59 9.48 -5.74
C VAL A 88 -3.19 8.14 -5.36
N THR A 89 -3.59 7.32 -6.34
CA THR A 89 -4.30 6.05 -6.10
C THR A 89 -3.50 4.81 -6.48
N ALA A 90 -3.58 3.77 -5.65
CA ALA A 90 -3.09 2.42 -5.91
C ALA A 90 -4.20 1.38 -5.72
N GLY A 91 -3.96 0.18 -6.25
CA GLY A 91 -4.93 -0.91 -6.19
C GLY A 91 -5.82 -0.94 -7.44
N MET A 92 -7.14 -0.96 -7.23
CA MET A 92 -8.10 -1.07 -8.32
C MET A 92 -8.06 0.13 -9.27
N ALA A 93 -8.13 -0.13 -10.58
CA ALA A 93 -8.14 0.92 -11.60
C ALA A 93 -9.52 1.57 -11.80
N THR A 94 -10.58 0.83 -11.48
CA THR A 94 -11.98 1.24 -11.71
C THR A 94 -12.86 0.86 -10.55
N LEU A 95 -13.85 1.71 -10.26
CA LEU A 95 -14.90 1.51 -9.28
C LEU A 95 -16.26 1.77 -9.94
N GLY A 96 -17.19 0.82 -9.86
CA GLY A 96 -18.52 0.94 -10.48
C GLY A 96 -18.49 1.20 -12.00
N GLY A 97 -17.51 0.64 -12.71
CA GLY A 97 -17.32 0.85 -14.15
C GLY A 97 -16.73 2.21 -14.53
N VAL A 98 -16.31 3.01 -13.55
CA VAL A 98 -15.71 4.35 -13.74
C VAL A 98 -14.25 4.30 -13.28
N THR A 99 -13.36 5.06 -13.89
CA THR A 99 -11.98 5.18 -13.40
C THR A 99 -11.96 5.85 -12.01
N ILE A 100 -10.95 5.54 -11.20
CA ILE A 100 -10.78 6.20 -9.89
C ILE A 100 -10.66 7.73 -10.03
N ALA A 101 -10.00 8.22 -11.08
CA ALA A 101 -9.98 9.65 -11.40
C ALA A 101 -11.38 10.23 -11.65
N GLY A 102 -12.27 9.45 -12.29
CA GLY A 102 -13.68 9.82 -12.46
C GLY A 102 -14.45 9.87 -11.14
N VAL A 103 -14.18 8.96 -10.20
CA VAL A 103 -14.74 9.00 -8.84
C VAL A 103 -14.27 10.25 -8.09
N ALA A 104 -12.98 10.57 -8.15
CA ALA A 104 -12.44 11.80 -7.56
C ALA A 104 -13.04 13.07 -8.17
N ALA A 105 -13.27 13.09 -9.49
CA ALA A 105 -13.94 14.21 -10.16
C ALA A 105 -15.40 14.37 -9.70
N ARG A 106 -16.12 13.26 -9.46
CA ARG A 106 -17.48 13.29 -8.91
C ARG A 106 -17.49 13.82 -7.48
N PHE A 107 -16.55 13.40 -6.64
CA PHE A 107 -16.37 13.94 -5.29
C PHE A 107 -16.22 15.47 -5.31
N LYS A 108 -15.26 15.97 -6.10
CA LYS A 108 -14.99 17.41 -6.23
C LYS A 108 -16.23 18.17 -6.75
N LYS A 109 -16.89 17.66 -7.79
CA LYS A 109 -18.10 18.27 -8.37
C LYS A 109 -19.26 18.32 -7.36
N ARG A 110 -19.47 17.26 -6.59
CA ARG A 110 -20.52 17.19 -5.56
C ARG A 110 -20.27 18.22 -4.47
N ASN A 111 -19.05 18.27 -3.93
CA ASN A 111 -18.71 19.22 -2.87
C ASN A 111 -18.87 20.67 -3.33
N LEU A 112 -18.47 20.98 -4.58
CA LEU A 112 -18.68 22.30 -5.19
C LEU A 112 -20.18 22.64 -5.31
N ALA A 113 -21.01 21.70 -5.77
CA ALA A 113 -22.45 21.91 -5.91
C ALA A 113 -23.17 22.09 -4.56
N GLU A 114 -22.69 21.42 -3.52
CA GLU A 114 -23.21 21.51 -2.16
C GLU A 114 -22.65 22.72 -1.38
N GLY A 115 -21.70 23.47 -1.94
CA GLY A 115 -21.02 24.56 -1.24
C GLY A 115 -20.23 24.09 -0.01
N LYS A 116 -19.80 22.83 0.01
CA LYS A 116 -19.01 22.26 1.09
C LYS A 116 -17.63 22.90 1.10
N THR A 117 -17.22 23.34 2.27
CA THR A 117 -15.88 23.87 2.55
C THR A 117 -15.19 22.97 3.56
N PHE A 118 -13.88 22.80 3.40
CA PHE A 118 -13.04 22.03 4.31
C PHE A 118 -11.91 22.93 4.77
N ARG A 119 -11.55 22.85 6.05
CA ARG A 119 -10.49 23.69 6.65
C ARG A 119 -9.21 22.91 6.93
N THR A 120 -9.30 21.58 6.97
CA THR A 120 -8.15 20.69 7.18
C THR A 120 -8.06 19.62 6.10
N VAL A 121 -6.85 19.14 5.84
CA VAL A 121 -6.60 17.99 4.95
C VAL A 121 -7.30 16.74 5.48
N LYS A 122 -7.37 16.59 6.80
CA LYS A 122 -8.02 15.45 7.46
C LYS A 122 -9.51 15.37 7.11
N GLU A 123 -10.23 16.48 7.19
CA GLU A 123 -11.66 16.52 6.83
C GLU A 123 -11.89 16.14 5.36
N VAL A 124 -11.03 16.62 4.45
CA VAL A 124 -11.09 16.23 3.04
C VAL A 124 -10.84 14.73 2.86
N ALA A 125 -9.82 14.19 3.54
CA ALA A 125 -9.45 12.78 3.48
C ALA A 125 -10.57 11.87 4.02
N GLU A 126 -11.18 12.22 5.16
CA GLU A 126 -12.31 11.48 5.75
C GLU A 126 -13.54 11.52 4.83
N ALA A 127 -13.90 12.69 4.31
CA ALA A 127 -15.02 12.85 3.39
C ALA A 127 -14.80 12.10 2.07
N PHE A 128 -13.55 12.09 1.58
CA PHE A 128 -13.18 11.35 0.38
C PHE A 128 -13.21 9.84 0.62
N LEU A 129 -12.65 9.36 1.74
CA LEU A 129 -12.70 7.95 2.12
C LEU A 129 -14.14 7.46 2.21
N ALA A 130 -15.03 8.20 2.89
CA ALA A 130 -16.44 7.86 2.98
C ALA A 130 -17.12 7.81 1.61
N HIS A 131 -16.78 8.73 0.70
CA HIS A 131 -17.31 8.73 -0.66
C HIS A 131 -16.89 7.50 -1.46
N VAL A 132 -15.60 7.18 -1.46
CA VAL A 132 -15.06 6.04 -2.21
C VAL A 132 -15.52 4.72 -1.58
N ARG A 133 -15.58 4.64 -0.25
CA ARG A 133 -16.09 3.48 0.48
C ARG A 133 -17.50 3.12 0.05
N PHE A 134 -18.40 4.10 -0.04
CA PHE A 134 -19.76 3.87 -0.48
C PHE A 134 -19.83 3.23 -1.88
N GLU A 135 -19.09 3.77 -2.85
CA GLU A 135 -19.04 3.22 -4.22
C GLU A 135 -18.39 1.82 -4.25
N TRP A 136 -17.40 1.58 -3.38
CA TRP A 136 -16.72 0.30 -3.26
C TRP A 136 -17.63 -0.78 -2.65
N GLU A 137 -18.38 -0.45 -1.60
CA GLU A 137 -19.31 -1.38 -0.95
C GLU A 137 -20.41 -1.84 -1.91
N ILE A 138 -20.89 -0.94 -2.78
CA ILE A 138 -21.83 -1.29 -3.84
C ILE A 138 -21.19 -2.28 -4.83
N GLN A 139 -19.96 -2.02 -5.28
CA GLN A 139 -19.29 -2.88 -6.26
C GLN A 139 -19.03 -4.29 -5.74
N VAL A 140 -18.63 -4.43 -4.47
CA VAL A 140 -18.31 -5.74 -3.88
C VAL A 140 -19.51 -6.39 -3.18
N GLU A 141 -20.70 -5.77 -3.28
CA GLU A 141 -21.93 -6.20 -2.62
C GLU A 141 -21.70 -6.48 -1.12
N TYR A 142 -20.99 -5.56 -0.44
CA TYR A 142 -20.41 -5.78 0.88
C TYR A 142 -21.45 -6.21 1.93
N GLU A 143 -22.65 -5.64 1.87
CA GLU A 143 -23.76 -5.92 2.80
C GLU A 143 -24.25 -7.37 2.69
N THR A 144 -24.33 -7.92 1.48
CA THR A 144 -24.84 -9.27 1.22
C THR A 144 -23.72 -10.32 1.11
N ALA A 145 -22.47 -9.91 1.10
CA ALA A 145 -21.32 -10.80 1.03
C ALA A 145 -21.09 -11.58 2.33
N GLU A 146 -20.80 -12.87 2.18
CA GLU A 146 -20.32 -13.74 3.26
C GLU A 146 -19.07 -13.17 3.93
N GLU A 147 -19.02 -13.23 5.26
CA GLU A 147 -17.94 -12.63 6.06
C GLU A 147 -16.56 -13.20 5.70
N GLU A 148 -16.50 -14.50 5.40
CA GLU A 148 -15.27 -15.20 4.99
C GLU A 148 -14.68 -14.68 3.67
N LYS A 149 -15.50 -14.05 2.80
CA LYS A 149 -15.05 -13.50 1.51
C LYS A 149 -14.46 -12.09 1.64
N ARG A 150 -14.86 -11.34 2.67
CA ARG A 150 -14.49 -9.93 2.85
C ARG A 150 -12.97 -9.68 2.92
N PRO A 151 -12.15 -10.52 3.58
CA PRO A 151 -10.70 -10.34 3.60
C PRO A 151 -10.05 -10.39 2.20
N TYR A 152 -10.70 -11.03 1.23
CA TYR A 152 -10.20 -11.21 -0.13
C TYR A 152 -10.69 -10.14 -1.10
N PHE A 153 -11.52 -9.19 -0.64
CA PHE A 153 -11.99 -8.11 -1.49
C PHE A 153 -10.84 -7.19 -1.92
N PRO A 154 -10.84 -6.76 -3.18
CA PRO A 154 -9.78 -5.92 -3.69
C PRO A 154 -9.80 -4.56 -3.00
N ASP A 155 -8.64 -4.07 -2.59
CA ASP A 155 -8.51 -2.78 -1.94
C ASP A 155 -8.26 -1.65 -2.94
N VAL A 156 -8.71 -0.45 -2.58
CA VAL A 156 -8.33 0.81 -3.23
C VAL A 156 -7.60 1.63 -2.19
N GLN A 157 -6.38 2.02 -2.51
CA GLN A 157 -5.51 2.75 -1.60
C GLN A 157 -5.25 4.14 -2.14
N PHE A 158 -5.07 5.09 -1.23
CA PHE A 158 -4.71 6.46 -1.58
C PHE A 158 -3.60 6.96 -0.69
N ILE A 159 -2.72 7.78 -1.26
CA ILE A 159 -1.98 8.76 -0.48
C ILE A 159 -2.62 10.11 -0.74
N VAL A 160 -3.12 10.75 0.32
CA VAL A 160 -3.74 12.08 0.29
C VAL A 160 -2.77 13.06 0.93
N GLY A 161 -2.42 14.12 0.24
CA GLY A 161 -1.52 15.15 0.74
C GLY A 161 -2.10 16.54 0.53
N GLY A 162 -1.74 17.49 1.38
CA GLY A 162 -2.19 18.87 1.20
C GLY A 162 -1.83 19.82 2.32
N TYR A 163 -2.41 21.00 2.21
CA TYR A 163 -2.42 22.05 3.22
C TYR A 163 -3.87 22.49 3.43
N GLY A 164 -4.29 22.59 4.69
CA GLY A 164 -5.54 23.24 5.07
C GLY A 164 -5.29 24.55 5.79
N ALA A 165 -6.28 25.43 5.76
CA ALA A 165 -6.25 26.72 6.46
C ALA A 165 -5.98 26.58 7.97
N ASP A 166 -6.49 25.52 8.59
CA ASP A 166 -6.33 25.25 10.03
C ASP A 166 -5.20 24.26 10.34
N ASP A 167 -4.53 23.71 9.32
CA ASP A 167 -3.42 22.77 9.53
C ASP A 167 -2.13 23.52 9.89
N ALA A 168 -1.46 23.07 10.97
CA ALA A 168 -0.22 23.69 11.41
C ALA A 168 0.92 23.53 10.37
N SER A 169 0.93 22.43 9.63
CA SER A 169 1.92 22.07 8.60
C SER A 169 1.24 21.38 7.42
N GLY A 170 2.02 20.96 6.42
CA GLY A 170 1.52 20.00 5.43
C GLY A 170 1.15 18.69 6.12
N MET A 171 0.10 18.04 5.62
CA MET A 171 -0.41 16.77 6.14
C MET A 171 -0.45 15.72 5.04
N VAL A 172 -0.07 14.49 5.37
CA VAL A 172 -0.11 13.33 4.46
C VAL A 172 -0.83 12.18 5.17
N PHE A 173 -1.81 11.59 4.49
CA PHE A 173 -2.59 10.45 4.97
C PHE A 173 -2.50 9.29 3.99
N LYS A 174 -2.39 8.07 4.52
CA LYS A 174 -2.57 6.84 3.77
C LYS A 174 -3.95 6.27 4.06
N LEU A 175 -4.71 6.02 3.01
CA LEU A 175 -6.07 5.49 3.09
C LEU A 175 -6.12 4.07 2.53
N SER A 176 -6.86 3.18 3.20
CA SER A 176 -7.27 1.89 2.66
C SER A 176 -8.79 1.77 2.75
N VAL A 177 -9.43 1.61 1.59
CA VAL A 177 -10.89 1.59 1.48
C VAL A 177 -11.45 0.28 2.03
N ASN A 178 -10.84 -0.86 1.75
CA ASN A 178 -11.30 -2.17 2.23
C ASN A 178 -11.26 -2.25 3.77
N SER A 179 -10.14 -1.84 4.37
CA SER A 179 -9.97 -1.85 5.83
C SER A 179 -10.64 -0.66 6.54
N LEU A 180 -11.14 0.32 5.79
CA LEU A 180 -11.68 1.58 6.30
C LEU A 180 -10.70 2.29 7.25
N THR A 181 -9.41 2.30 6.88
CA THR A 181 -8.36 2.93 7.68
C THR A 181 -7.85 4.20 7.05
N MET A 182 -7.51 5.15 7.92
CA MET A 182 -6.82 6.40 7.60
C MET A 182 -5.67 6.57 8.58
N GLU A 183 -4.44 6.56 8.05
CA GLU A 183 -3.24 6.67 8.84
C GLU A 183 -2.49 7.96 8.50
N GLU A 184 -2.33 8.83 9.49
CA GLU A 184 -1.51 10.03 9.37
C GLU A 184 -0.03 9.66 9.29
N GLN A 185 0.63 10.13 8.23
CA GLN A 185 2.05 9.90 8.00
C GLN A 185 2.86 11.01 8.65
N PHE A 186 4.03 10.65 9.18
CA PHE A 186 4.99 11.57 9.82
C PHE A 186 4.50 12.26 11.10
N ALA A 187 3.47 11.74 11.77
CA ALA A 187 2.93 12.28 13.02
C ALA A 187 3.98 12.42 14.15
N TRP A 188 5.00 11.53 14.15
CA TRP A 188 6.04 11.42 15.18
C TRP A 188 7.40 12.02 14.78
N ARG A 189 7.60 12.37 13.50
CA ARG A 189 8.81 13.04 12.99
C ARG A 189 8.53 14.54 12.82
N SER A 190 9.49 15.29 12.28
CA SER A 190 9.40 16.71 11.91
C SER A 190 8.31 17.05 10.87
N ARG A 191 7.20 16.29 10.79
CA ARG A 191 6.15 16.39 9.77
C ARG A 191 6.65 16.23 8.34
N SER A 192 7.85 15.68 8.18
CA SER A 192 8.55 15.49 6.92
C SER A 192 9.00 14.05 6.77
N GLY A 193 9.12 13.58 5.54
CA GLY A 193 9.53 12.22 5.23
C GLY A 193 9.06 11.75 3.87
N THR A 194 9.10 10.44 3.67
CA THR A 194 8.59 9.79 2.46
C THR A 194 7.60 8.69 2.83
N CYS A 195 6.54 8.58 2.04
CA CYS A 195 5.46 7.60 2.20
C CYS A 195 5.23 6.88 0.87
N PHE A 196 5.03 5.57 0.93
CA PHE A 196 4.81 4.73 -0.24
C PHE A 196 3.46 4.01 -0.20
N ALA A 197 2.91 3.78 -1.39
CA ALA A 197 1.75 2.93 -1.59
C ALA A 197 1.83 2.22 -2.94
N GLY A 198 1.06 1.12 -3.07
CA GLY A 198 1.15 0.25 -4.23
C GLY A 198 2.40 -0.62 -4.17
N GLN A 199 3.14 -0.67 -5.28
CA GLN A 199 4.32 -1.51 -5.45
C GLN A 199 5.59 -0.64 -5.36
N SER A 200 6.18 -0.60 -4.17
CA SER A 200 7.31 0.23 -3.79
C SER A 200 8.53 -0.56 -3.29
N ASP A 201 8.57 -1.88 -3.50
CA ASP A 201 9.55 -2.76 -2.87
C ASP A 201 11.01 -2.33 -3.13
N PHE A 202 11.34 -1.91 -4.36
CA PHE A 202 12.72 -1.55 -4.70
C PHE A 202 13.11 -0.17 -4.16
N VAL A 203 12.18 0.78 -4.15
CA VAL A 203 12.45 2.12 -3.58
C VAL A 203 12.51 2.07 -2.06
N GLU A 204 11.69 1.24 -1.42
CA GLU A 204 11.75 1.00 0.03
C GLU A 204 13.08 0.37 0.40
N ARG A 205 13.52 -0.67 -0.31
CA ARG A 205 14.86 -1.26 -0.09
C ARG A 205 15.98 -0.24 -0.28
N LEU A 206 15.87 0.64 -1.27
CA LEU A 206 16.89 1.67 -1.51
C LEU A 206 16.99 2.66 -0.35
N LEU A 207 15.84 3.09 0.20
CA LEU A 207 15.79 4.16 1.20
C LEU A 207 15.81 3.66 2.65
N VAL A 208 15.26 2.48 2.90
CA VAL A 208 15.04 1.90 4.23
C VAL A 208 15.89 0.65 4.46
N GLY A 209 16.47 0.08 3.39
CA GLY A 209 17.23 -1.18 3.44
C GLY A 209 16.35 -2.43 3.37
N VAL A 210 15.05 -2.30 3.67
CA VAL A 210 14.04 -3.36 3.64
C VAL A 210 12.75 -2.85 3.03
N ASP A 211 11.90 -3.77 2.58
CA ASP A 211 10.52 -3.50 2.18
C ASP A 211 9.54 -4.31 3.02
N GLN A 212 8.25 -3.96 2.93
CA GLN A 212 7.21 -4.61 3.73
C GLN A 212 7.15 -6.14 3.57
N ARG A 213 7.45 -6.68 2.38
CA ARG A 213 7.44 -8.14 2.17
C ARG A 213 8.57 -8.80 2.94
N ILE A 214 9.79 -8.25 2.91
CA ILE A 214 10.92 -8.77 3.69
C ILE A 214 10.59 -8.72 5.19
N ILE A 215 10.02 -7.62 5.66
CA ILE A 215 9.60 -7.47 7.06
C ILE A 215 8.64 -8.59 7.44
N ASN A 216 7.56 -8.78 6.67
CA ASN A 216 6.55 -9.80 6.93
C ASN A 216 7.13 -11.21 6.89
N ASP A 217 7.93 -11.53 5.87
CA ASP A 217 8.52 -12.86 5.68
C ASP A 217 9.49 -13.22 6.81
N VAL A 218 10.35 -12.27 7.23
CA VAL A 218 11.31 -12.48 8.33
C VAL A 218 10.59 -12.57 9.66
N GLU A 219 9.63 -11.70 9.96
CA GLU A 219 8.87 -11.76 11.21
C GLU A 219 8.06 -13.05 11.32
N ALA A 220 7.42 -13.50 10.23
CA ALA A 220 6.72 -14.78 10.20
C ALA A 220 7.67 -15.96 10.44
N ALA A 221 8.84 -15.96 9.80
CA ALA A 221 9.85 -17.01 10.00
C ALA A 221 10.36 -17.04 11.44
N ILE A 222 10.65 -15.88 12.04
CA ILE A 222 11.09 -15.79 13.44
C ILE A 222 9.98 -16.28 14.38
N ARG A 223 8.73 -15.86 14.17
CA ARG A 223 7.59 -16.33 14.97
C ARG A 223 7.43 -17.84 14.89
N GLN A 224 7.55 -18.42 13.69
CA GLN A 224 7.48 -19.87 13.50
C GLN A 224 8.62 -20.60 14.23
N MET A 225 9.84 -20.07 14.16
CA MET A 225 11.00 -20.64 14.87
C MET A 225 10.85 -20.53 16.39
N LEU A 226 10.36 -19.39 16.90
CA LEU A 226 10.10 -19.19 18.32
C LEU A 226 9.00 -20.13 18.83
N ALA A 227 7.91 -20.28 18.08
CA ALA A 227 6.84 -21.22 18.41
C ALA A 227 7.36 -22.67 18.50
N ALA A 228 8.10 -23.12 17.48
CA ALA A 228 8.69 -24.46 17.46
C ALA A 228 9.70 -24.68 18.61
N HIS A 229 10.53 -23.68 18.93
CA HIS A 229 11.47 -23.76 20.04
C HIS A 229 10.76 -23.80 21.40
N SER A 230 9.69 -23.01 21.55
CA SER A 230 8.88 -22.96 22.76
C SER A 230 8.17 -24.29 23.02
N GLU A 231 7.57 -24.88 21.98
CA GLU A 231 6.95 -26.21 22.04
C GLU A 231 7.96 -27.30 22.41
N ALA A 232 9.13 -27.30 21.76
CA ALA A 232 10.20 -28.24 22.07
C ALA A 232 10.73 -28.10 23.51
N THR A 233 10.83 -26.87 24.02
CA THR A 233 11.27 -26.60 25.39
C THR A 233 10.23 -27.04 26.41
N ALA A 234 8.95 -26.75 26.15
CA ALA A 234 7.83 -27.20 26.98
C ALA A 234 7.78 -28.73 27.03
N GLN A 235 7.91 -29.41 25.89
CA GLN A 235 7.94 -30.86 25.82
C GLN A 235 9.13 -31.45 26.58
N ALA A 236 10.34 -30.88 26.41
CA ALA A 236 11.52 -31.33 27.15
C ALA A 236 11.38 -31.15 28.67
N LEU A 237 10.68 -30.11 29.12
CA LEU A 237 10.36 -29.90 30.53
C LEU A 237 9.34 -30.94 31.04
N LEU A 238 8.29 -31.24 30.27
CA LEU A 238 7.33 -32.29 30.59
C LEU A 238 8.01 -33.65 30.74
N ASP A 239 8.89 -33.98 29.81
CA ASP A 239 9.62 -35.26 29.82
C ASP A 239 10.51 -35.37 31.07
N ARG A 240 11.24 -34.29 31.43
CA ARG A 240 12.02 -34.25 32.68
C ARG A 240 11.17 -34.37 33.94
N LEU A 241 9.99 -33.77 33.97
CA LEU A 241 9.06 -33.89 35.11
C LEU A 241 8.56 -35.33 35.26
N LYS A 242 8.22 -35.99 34.14
CA LYS A 242 7.83 -37.40 34.14
C LYS A 242 8.98 -38.30 34.62
N ASP A 243 10.20 -38.07 34.14
CA ASP A 243 11.40 -38.82 34.57
C ASP A 243 11.70 -38.64 36.07
N ALA A 244 11.37 -37.48 36.62
CA ALA A 244 11.48 -37.20 38.06
C ALA A 244 10.32 -37.79 38.90
N GLY A 245 9.37 -38.49 38.27
CA GLY A 245 8.23 -39.12 38.94
C GLY A 245 7.05 -38.19 39.25
N VAL A 246 7.00 -37.00 38.64
CA VAL A 246 5.89 -36.05 38.82
C VAL A 246 4.69 -36.53 38.01
N THR A 247 3.53 -36.66 38.66
CA THR A 247 2.26 -37.02 38.00
C THR A 247 1.59 -35.77 37.46
N LEU A 248 1.53 -35.65 36.13
CA LEU A 248 0.89 -34.51 35.45
C LEU A 248 -0.61 -34.81 35.22
N PRO A 249 -1.51 -33.83 35.43
CA PRO A 249 -2.92 -33.97 35.07
C PRO A 249 -3.12 -34.23 33.57
N GLU A 250 -4.16 -34.98 33.23
CA GLU A 250 -4.55 -35.20 31.84
C GLU A 250 -4.97 -33.87 31.19
N GLY A 251 -4.46 -33.58 30.00
CA GLY A 251 -4.72 -32.31 29.30
C GLY A 251 -3.91 -31.11 29.79
N PHE A 252 -2.88 -31.30 30.62
CA PHE A 252 -1.98 -30.21 31.01
C PHE A 252 -1.23 -29.64 29.79
N THR A 253 -1.41 -28.35 29.53
CA THR A 253 -0.71 -27.60 28.47
C THR A 253 0.11 -26.46 29.06
N PHE A 254 1.23 -26.14 28.41
CA PHE A 254 1.98 -24.93 28.70
C PHE A 254 1.41 -23.79 27.86
N ASP A 255 0.98 -22.72 28.53
CA ASP A 255 0.71 -21.46 27.86
C ASP A 255 2.05 -20.78 27.58
N THR A 256 2.39 -20.68 26.30
CA THR A 256 3.63 -20.03 25.87
C THR A 256 3.30 -18.59 25.55
N PRO A 257 3.87 -17.60 26.27
CA PRO A 257 3.57 -16.20 26.01
C PRO A 257 3.92 -15.86 24.56
N ASP A 258 3.04 -15.11 23.89
CA ASP A 258 3.34 -14.54 22.59
C ASP A 258 4.42 -13.45 22.77
N PHE A 259 5.54 -13.63 22.09
CA PHE A 259 6.62 -12.64 22.10
C PHE A 259 6.47 -11.79 20.84
N PRO A 260 6.07 -10.51 20.97
CA PRO A 260 6.02 -9.63 19.82
C PRO A 260 7.44 -9.46 19.27
N VAL A 261 7.67 -9.93 18.04
CA VAL A 261 8.91 -9.70 17.30
C VAL A 261 8.89 -8.24 16.84
N GLN A 262 9.62 -7.37 17.52
CA GLN A 262 9.85 -5.99 17.10
C GLN A 262 11.31 -5.82 16.73
N LEU A 263 11.60 -5.89 15.43
CA LEU A 263 12.93 -5.66 14.91
C LEU A 263 13.10 -4.17 14.56
N PRO A 264 14.32 -3.62 14.71
CA PRO A 264 14.62 -2.21 14.47
C PRO A 264 14.75 -1.89 12.96
N TRP A 265 13.77 -2.30 12.15
CA TRP A 265 13.79 -2.17 10.69
C TRP A 265 14.07 -0.74 10.20
N PHE A 266 13.64 0.25 10.98
CA PHE A 266 13.66 1.66 10.60
C PHE A 266 14.74 2.48 11.31
N GLU A 267 15.69 1.84 12.01
CA GLU A 267 16.80 2.54 12.69
C GLU A 267 17.96 2.87 11.75
N ASN A 268 18.15 2.07 10.68
CA ASN A 268 19.29 2.19 9.76
C ASN A 268 18.84 2.52 8.34
N VAL A 269 18.16 3.66 8.18
CA VAL A 269 17.64 4.15 6.89
C VAL A 269 18.60 5.16 6.27
N ALA A 270 18.41 5.46 4.98
CA ALA A 270 19.11 6.53 4.30
C ALA A 270 18.94 7.86 5.06
N SER A 271 20.05 8.51 5.40
CA SER A 271 20.08 9.77 6.15
C SER A 271 19.73 10.95 5.25
N ILE A 272 18.47 11.08 4.87
CA ILE A 272 17.94 12.19 4.07
C ILE A 272 17.27 13.20 5.01
N ASP A 273 17.70 14.45 4.95
CA ASP A 273 17.02 15.57 5.62
C ASP A 273 15.81 16.02 4.80
N PHE A 274 14.72 15.27 4.91
CA PHE A 274 13.47 15.58 4.20
C PHE A 274 12.88 16.93 4.59
N GLY A 275 13.08 17.39 5.83
CA GLY A 275 12.51 18.65 6.30
C GLY A 275 13.05 19.83 5.52
N ASN A 276 14.38 19.90 5.37
CA ASN A 276 15.07 20.99 4.70
C ASN A 276 15.31 20.74 3.20
N LEU A 277 14.71 19.71 2.61
CA LEU A 277 14.86 19.42 1.19
C LEU A 277 14.18 20.51 0.34
N PRO A 278 14.91 21.26 -0.50
CA PRO A 278 14.31 22.25 -1.41
C PRO A 278 13.24 21.62 -2.29
N THR A 279 12.18 22.37 -2.62
CA THR A 279 11.06 21.82 -3.41
C THR A 279 11.51 21.17 -4.71
N GLN A 280 12.46 21.77 -5.44
CA GLN A 280 12.95 21.18 -6.69
C GLN A 280 13.65 19.83 -6.45
N TYR A 281 14.49 19.71 -5.42
CA TYR A 281 15.11 18.43 -5.09
C TYR A 281 14.11 17.40 -4.56
N ALA A 282 13.02 17.82 -3.91
CA ALA A 282 11.92 16.92 -3.58
C ALA A 282 11.18 16.41 -4.83
N VAL A 283 11.02 17.26 -5.85
CA VAL A 283 10.50 16.88 -7.18
C VAL A 283 11.43 15.89 -7.86
N ASP A 284 12.72 16.21 -7.94
CA ASP A 284 13.73 15.35 -8.59
C ASP A 284 13.86 14.00 -7.87
N LEU A 285 13.78 13.99 -6.53
CA LEU A 285 13.79 12.77 -5.74
C LEU A 285 12.53 11.93 -5.98
N ALA A 286 11.34 12.54 -6.01
CA ALA A 286 10.10 11.82 -6.32
C ALA A 286 10.15 11.21 -7.73
N GLU A 287 10.62 11.98 -8.72
CA GLU A 287 10.84 11.49 -10.08
C GLU A 287 11.82 10.32 -10.13
N LEU A 288 12.99 10.46 -9.49
CA LEU A 288 14.01 9.42 -9.42
C LEU A 288 13.43 8.12 -8.86
N LEU A 289 12.67 8.18 -7.77
CA LEU A 289 12.12 6.99 -7.12
C LEU A 289 11.04 6.32 -7.99
N VAL A 290 10.12 7.09 -8.61
CA VAL A 290 9.13 6.54 -9.54
C VAL A 290 9.82 5.88 -10.75
N ASN A 291 10.83 6.55 -11.31
CA ASN A 291 11.60 6.05 -12.44
C ASN A 291 12.44 4.82 -12.08
N LEU A 292 13.00 4.76 -10.86
CA LEU A 292 13.74 3.61 -10.35
C LEU A 292 12.82 2.38 -10.31
N GLN A 293 11.68 2.48 -9.63
CA GLN A 293 10.73 1.37 -9.53
C GLN A 293 10.28 0.91 -10.91
N SER A 294 9.92 1.86 -11.78
CA SER A 294 9.52 1.59 -13.17
C SER A 294 10.63 0.94 -13.99
N GLY A 295 11.88 1.38 -13.79
CA GLY A 295 13.05 0.86 -14.48
C GLY A 295 13.36 -0.58 -14.08
N VAL A 296 13.27 -0.90 -12.78
CA VAL A 296 13.53 -2.25 -12.27
C VAL A 296 12.49 -3.26 -12.77
N GLN A 297 11.24 -2.87 -13.00
CA GLN A 297 10.21 -3.75 -13.56
C GLN A 297 10.60 -4.37 -14.92
N ARG A 298 11.49 -3.73 -15.69
CA ARG A 298 11.98 -4.27 -16.98
C ARG A 298 12.80 -5.54 -16.81
N PHE A 299 13.34 -5.77 -15.62
CA PHE A 299 14.15 -6.92 -15.26
C PHE A 299 13.39 -7.90 -14.35
N ALA A 300 12.17 -7.54 -13.92
CA ALA A 300 11.34 -8.40 -13.10
C ALA A 300 10.77 -9.56 -13.93
N THR A 301 10.61 -10.73 -13.30
CA THR A 301 9.91 -11.86 -13.93
C THR A 301 8.42 -11.59 -13.98
N GLY A 302 7.81 -11.73 -15.16
CA GLY A 302 6.37 -11.56 -15.36
C GLY A 302 6.02 -10.33 -16.18
N VAL A 303 4.77 -9.88 -16.06
CA VAL A 303 4.28 -8.70 -16.78
C VAL A 303 4.66 -7.45 -15.99
N ALA A 304 5.28 -6.48 -16.66
CA ALA A 304 5.58 -5.18 -16.05
C ALA A 304 4.28 -4.49 -15.66
N THR A 305 4.15 -4.16 -14.37
CA THR A 305 2.92 -3.60 -13.79
C THR A 305 3.11 -2.22 -13.19
N VAL A 306 4.33 -1.68 -13.23
CA VAL A 306 4.66 -0.29 -12.94
C VAL A 306 5.46 0.25 -14.12
N GLY A 307 5.12 1.44 -14.61
CA GLY A 307 5.86 2.09 -15.67
C GLY A 307 5.09 3.14 -16.46
N GLY A 308 5.50 3.36 -17.71
CA GLY A 308 4.96 4.43 -18.53
C GLY A 308 5.59 5.79 -18.18
N ARG A 309 4.82 6.86 -18.33
CA ARG A 309 5.21 8.23 -17.96
C ARG A 309 5.14 8.44 -16.45
N THR A 310 5.99 9.34 -15.96
CA THR A 310 6.01 9.76 -14.56
C THR A 310 5.19 11.03 -14.40
N HIS A 311 4.29 11.04 -13.42
CA HIS A 311 3.48 12.21 -13.10
C HIS A 311 3.89 12.73 -11.73
N ILE A 312 4.22 14.02 -11.66
CA ILE A 312 4.56 14.71 -10.43
C ILE A 312 3.52 15.79 -10.14
N GLY A 313 3.05 15.83 -8.90
CA GLY A 313 2.17 16.87 -8.39
C GLY A 313 2.83 17.57 -7.22
N VAL A 314 2.68 18.89 -7.16
CA VAL A 314 3.26 19.71 -6.09
C VAL A 314 2.15 20.48 -5.38
N LEU A 315 2.19 20.42 -4.05
CA LEU A 315 1.36 21.18 -3.15
C LEU A 315 2.26 22.06 -2.30
N LYS A 316 1.91 23.34 -2.18
CA LYS A 316 2.56 24.30 -1.28
C LYS A 316 1.50 25.10 -0.54
N ARG A 317 1.87 25.66 0.60
CA ARG A 317 0.97 26.50 1.39
C ARG A 317 0.61 27.78 0.63
N GLY A 318 -0.69 28.07 0.52
CA GLY A 318 -1.20 29.26 -0.18
C GLY A 318 -1.08 29.20 -1.71
N GLU A 319 -0.68 28.06 -2.27
CA GLU A 319 -0.65 27.83 -3.72
C GLU A 319 -1.64 26.74 -4.10
N LYS A 320 -2.13 26.84 -5.34
CA LYS A 320 -2.99 25.83 -5.95
C LYS A 320 -2.18 24.59 -6.32
N PHE A 321 -2.86 23.45 -6.40
CA PHE A 321 -2.24 22.19 -6.79
C PHE A 321 -1.67 22.28 -8.20
N ALA A 322 -0.37 22.06 -8.33
CA ALA A 322 0.33 22.12 -9.61
C ALA A 322 0.70 20.71 -10.09
N MET A 323 0.13 20.31 -11.23
CA MET A 323 0.62 19.15 -11.98
C MET A 323 1.84 19.58 -12.79
N LEU A 324 3.01 19.01 -12.47
CA LEU A 324 4.19 19.14 -13.28
C LEU A 324 4.10 18.07 -14.38
N ASN A 325 3.54 18.46 -15.52
CA ASN A 325 3.58 17.62 -16.72
C ASN A 325 5.02 17.54 -17.22
N GLU A 326 5.44 16.36 -17.72
CA GLU A 326 6.76 16.19 -18.34
C GLU A 326 7.02 17.25 -19.42
N PRO A 327 8.18 17.95 -19.42
CA PRO A 327 8.72 18.48 -20.66
C PRO A 327 8.98 17.31 -21.63
N LYS A 328 8.78 17.50 -22.94
CA LYS A 328 9.06 16.49 -23.99
C LYS A 328 10.40 15.81 -23.70
N LEU A 329 10.47 14.47 -23.71
CA LEU A 329 11.68 13.64 -23.51
C LEU A 329 13.00 14.42 -23.78
N VAL A 330 13.63 14.92 -22.71
CA VAL A 330 14.99 15.46 -22.75
C VAL A 330 15.85 14.62 -21.81
N HIS A 331 16.95 14.08 -22.32
CA HIS A 331 17.92 13.34 -21.51
C HIS A 331 18.73 14.32 -20.65
N ASN A 332 18.21 14.66 -19.47
CA ASN A 332 18.81 15.63 -18.55
C ASN A 332 19.83 15.01 -17.58
N HIS A 333 19.83 13.68 -17.41
CA HIS A 333 20.71 13.00 -16.45
C HIS A 333 22.04 12.56 -17.11
N THR A 334 22.86 13.53 -17.55
CA THR A 334 24.22 13.26 -18.07
C THR A 334 25.34 13.30 -17.01
N GLY A 335 24.99 13.55 -15.74
CA GLY A 335 25.92 13.68 -14.61
C GLY A 335 25.70 14.99 -13.84
N TYR A 336 26.60 15.31 -12.91
CA TYR A 336 26.57 16.53 -12.06
C TYR A 336 26.84 17.85 -12.82
N SER A 337 26.81 17.85 -14.16
CA SER A 337 27.22 18.99 -14.99
C SER A 337 26.12 20.02 -15.25
N HIS A 338 24.94 19.89 -14.65
CA HIS A 338 23.80 20.80 -14.86
C HIS A 338 23.54 21.81 -13.73
N ASP A 339 24.38 21.83 -12.68
CA ASP A 339 24.28 22.78 -11.56
C ASP A 339 25.25 23.99 -11.70
N LEU A 340 25.51 24.47 -12.92
CA LEU A 340 26.29 25.71 -13.17
C LEU A 340 25.48 26.77 -13.91
#